data_AF-A0A2Z5PKT2-F1
#
_entry.id   AF-A0A2Z5PKT2-F1
#
_cell.length_a   1.000
_cell.length_b   1.000
_cell.length_c   1.000
_cell.angle_alpha   90.00
_cell.angle_beta   90.00
_cell.angle_gamma   90.00
#
_symmetry.space_group_name_H-M   'P 1'
#
loop_
_entity.id
_entity.type
_entity.pdbx_description
1 polymer ?
#
loop_
_entity_poly.entity_id
_entity_poly.type
_entity_poly.pdbx_seq_one_letter_code
_entity_poly.pdbx_strand_id
1 'polypeptide(L)'
;MMVKFTAKLISIITVEEALNSEVSGTVRVRASHDDRELDPNQNVAILNIEGTTSYQAYFVDPDTDIEKIKADLEKYGAVLNHNSEEIIKKYVERMNNEGCQGD
;
A
#
# COMPACT_ATOMS: atom_id res chain seq x y z
N MET A 1 15.17 18.76 -14.75
CA MET A 1 14.83 17.34 -14.54
C MET A 1 14.40 17.20 -13.10
N MET A 2 13.13 16.91 -12.84
CA MET A 2 12.66 16.71 -11.46
C MET A 2 13.14 15.33 -11.03
N VAL A 3 13.98 15.26 -9.99
CA VAL A 3 14.43 13.99 -9.43
C VAL A 3 13.21 13.36 -8.76
N LYS A 4 12.77 12.20 -9.27
CA LYS A 4 11.69 11.45 -8.64
C LYS A 4 12.26 10.53 -7.57
N PHE A 5 11.64 10.51 -6.40
CA PHE A 5 11.96 9.53 -5.36
C PHE A 5 11.45 8.14 -5.76
N THR A 6 11.98 7.10 -5.14
CA THR A 6 11.49 5.73 -5.30
C THR A 6 10.67 5.33 -4.09
N ALA A 7 9.45 4.82 -4.31
CA ALA A 7 8.65 4.20 -3.27
C ALA A 7 8.87 2.68 -3.28
N LYS A 8 9.35 2.13 -2.17
CA LYS A 8 9.67 0.71 -2.02
C LYS A 8 8.79 0.07 -0.96
N LEU A 9 8.21 -1.08 -1.31
CA LEU A 9 7.41 -1.87 -0.39
C LEU A 9 8.30 -2.43 0.71
N ILE A 10 7.91 -2.16 1.95
CA ILE A 10 8.55 -2.69 3.14
C ILE A 10 7.77 -3.90 3.65
N SER A 11 6.45 -3.80 3.71
CA SER A 11 5.59 -4.91 4.12
C SER A 11 4.15 -4.73 3.65
N ILE A 12 3.41 -5.84 3.62
CA ILE A 12 1.94 -5.87 3.57
C ILE A 12 1.51 -6.53 4.87
N ILE A 13 0.82 -5.77 5.72
CA ILE A 13 0.43 -6.18 7.08
C ILE A 13 -1.04 -5.84 7.32
N THR A 14 -1.62 -6.40 8.37
CA THR A 14 -2.98 -6.04 8.79
C THR A 14 -3.01 -4.61 9.33
N VAL A 15 -4.19 -3.98 9.29
CA VAL A 15 -4.44 -2.67 9.93
C VAL A 15 -4.15 -2.76 11.42
N GLU A 16 -4.51 -3.85 12.10
CA GLU A 16 -4.18 -4.03 13.52
C GLU A 16 -2.67 -3.98 13.77
N GLU A 17 -1.87 -4.73 13.01
CA GLU A 17 -0.41 -4.70 13.12
C GLU A 17 0.14 -3.31 12.82
N ALA A 18 -0.37 -2.64 11.78
CA ALA A 18 0.08 -1.31 11.39
C ALA A 18 -0.24 -0.25 12.47
N LEU A 19 -1.43 -0.32 13.08
CA LEU A 19 -1.88 0.61 14.12
C LEU A 19 -1.07 0.47 15.42
N ASN A 20 -0.47 -0.70 15.65
CA ASN A 20 0.43 -1.00 16.77
C ASN A 20 1.92 -0.77 16.45
N SER A 21 2.22 -0.13 15.31
CA SER A 21 3.60 0.11 14.83
C SER A 21 3.89 1.60 14.62
N GLU A 22 5.13 1.92 14.21
CA GLU A 22 5.54 3.29 13.89
C GLU A 22 4.77 3.93 12.72
N VAL A 23 4.16 3.12 11.84
CA VAL A 23 3.39 3.62 10.68
C VAL A 23 1.91 3.87 10.97
N SER A 24 1.47 3.72 12.23
CA SER A 24 0.08 3.92 12.66
C SER A 24 -0.49 5.28 12.21
N GLY A 25 0.29 6.36 12.36
CA GLY A 25 -0.11 7.69 11.91
C GLY A 25 -0.35 7.76 10.40
N THR A 26 0.52 7.13 9.60
CA THR A 26 0.41 7.07 8.14
C THR A 26 -0.86 6.34 7.70
N VAL A 27 -1.19 5.21 8.32
CA VAL A 27 -2.39 4.44 8.00
C VAL A 27 -3.66 5.22 8.35
N ARG A 28 -3.71 5.89 9.51
CA ARG A 28 -4.84 6.74 9.89
C ARG A 28 -5.07 7.90 8.94
N VAL A 29 -3.99 8.55 8.49
CA VAL A 29 -4.08 9.63 7.49
C VAL A 29 -4.60 9.09 6.16
N ARG A 30 -4.10 7.94 5.70
CA ARG A 30 -4.61 7.31 4.47
C ARG A 30 -6.08 6.95 4.59
N ALA A 31 -6.51 6.35 5.69
CA ALA A 31 -7.93 6.04 5.94
C ALA A 31 -8.82 7.28 5.85
N SER A 32 -8.39 8.37 6.50
CA SER A 32 -9.12 9.64 6.43
C SER A 32 -9.12 10.26 5.03
N HIS A 33 -8.06 10.06 4.25
CA HIS A 33 -7.99 10.55 2.87
C HIS A 33 -8.91 9.78 1.93
N ASP A 34 -9.00 8.47 2.12
CA ASP A 34 -9.80 7.55 1.29
C ASP A 34 -11.26 7.42 1.77
N ASP A 35 -11.66 8.18 2.80
CA ASP A 35 -12.97 8.07 3.49
C ASP A 35 -13.31 6.63 3.90
N ARG A 36 -12.32 5.98 4.53
CA ARG A 36 -12.35 4.54 4.83
C ARG A 36 -12.31 4.26 6.32
N GLU A 37 -13.11 3.29 6.77
CA GLU A 37 -13.03 2.74 8.12
C GLU A 37 -11.79 1.85 8.31
N LEU A 38 -11.25 1.82 9.53
CA LEU A 38 -10.09 0.99 9.90
C LEU A 38 -10.57 -0.40 10.36
N ASP A 39 -10.76 -1.32 9.42
CA ASP A 39 -11.01 -2.74 9.73
C ASP A 39 -9.69 -3.43 10.13
N PRO A 40 -9.57 -3.99 11.35
CA PRO A 40 -8.34 -4.59 11.86
C PRO A 40 -7.80 -5.74 11.00
N ASN A 41 -8.65 -6.50 10.31
CA ASN A 41 -8.24 -7.65 9.50
C ASN A 41 -7.81 -7.26 8.09
N GLN A 42 -8.04 -6.00 7.72
CA GLN A 42 -7.76 -5.54 6.38
C GLN A 42 -6.26 -5.37 6.15
N ASN A 43 -5.78 -5.68 4.96
CA ASN A 43 -4.37 -5.56 4.64
C ASN A 43 -4.03 -4.17 4.09
N VAL A 44 -2.85 -3.68 4.48
CA VAL A 44 -2.29 -2.40 4.06
C VAL A 44 -0.85 -2.60 3.60
N ALA A 45 -0.55 -2.11 2.40
CA ALA A 45 0.80 -2.03 1.86
C ALA A 45 1.50 -0.79 2.39
N ILE A 46 2.67 -0.98 3.00
CA ILE A 46 3.50 0.09 3.55
C ILE A 46 4.71 0.29 2.64
N LEU A 47 4.80 1.47 2.04
CA LEU A 47 5.88 1.90 1.17
C LEU A 47 6.76 2.92 1.89
N ASN A 48 8.07 2.71 1.88
CA ASN A 48 9.04 3.74 2.27
C ASN A 48 9.43 4.56 1.03
N ILE A 49 9.51 5.87 1.18
CA ILE A 49 10.11 6.74 0.15
C ILE A 49 11.63 6.72 0.37
N GLU A 50 12.35 6.02 -0.51
CA GLU A 50 13.78 5.76 -0.37
C GLU A 50 14.58 7.06 -0.21
N GLY A 51 15.54 7.05 0.72
CA GLY A 51 16.31 8.24 1.09
C GLY A 51 15.60 9.18 2.06
N THR A 52 14.42 8.81 2.56
CA THR A 52 13.67 9.57 3.56
C THR A 52 13.15 8.66 4.68
N THR A 53 12.64 9.28 5.75
CA THR A 53 11.86 8.60 6.81
C THR A 53 10.35 8.65 6.55
N SER A 54 9.93 9.02 5.33
CA SER A 54 8.52 9.13 4.97
C SER A 54 7.97 7.80 4.50
N TYR A 55 6.75 7.49 4.96
CA TYR A 55 6.01 6.31 4.56
C TYR A 55 4.71 6.69 3.85
N GLN A 56 4.27 5.82 2.95
CA GLN A 56 2.94 5.86 2.33
C GLN A 56 2.25 4.54 2.59
N ALA A 57 0.99 4.61 3.03
CA ALA A 57 0.14 3.45 3.21
C ALA A 57 -0.88 3.38 2.09
N TYR A 58 -1.20 2.18 1.60
CA TYR A 58 -2.28 1.92 0.65
C TYR A 58 -3.01 0.67 1.07
N PHE A 59 -4.32 0.77 1.23
CA PHE A 59 -5.16 -0.39 1.50
C PHE A 59 -5.14 -1.35 0.31
N VAL A 60 -5.08 -2.65 0.60
CA VAL A 60 -5.01 -3.70 -0.42
C VAL A 60 -6.27 -4.56 -0.36
N ASP A 61 -7.07 -4.44 -1.39
CA ASP A 61 -8.32 -5.15 -1.65
C ASP A 61 -8.22 -6.02 -2.92
N PRO A 62 -9.13 -6.99 -3.13
CA PRO A 62 -9.16 -7.82 -4.33
C PRO A 62 -9.27 -7.02 -5.65
N ASP A 63 -9.85 -5.82 -5.61
CA ASP A 63 -10.03 -4.89 -6.74
C ASP A 63 -8.97 -3.77 -6.78
N THR A 64 -7.88 -3.90 -6.01
CA THR A 64 -6.80 -2.91 -5.98
C THR A 64 -6.26 -2.64 -7.38
N ASP A 65 -6.36 -1.38 -7.82
CA ASP A 65 -5.79 -0.91 -9.06
C ASP A 65 -4.39 -0.32 -8.82
N ILE A 66 -3.37 -1.05 -9.26
CA ILE A 66 -1.97 -0.66 -9.10
C ILE A 66 -1.63 0.67 -9.80
N GLU A 67 -2.36 1.03 -10.86
CA GLU A 67 -2.13 2.28 -11.57
C GLU A 67 -2.61 3.48 -10.76
N LYS A 68 -3.64 3.32 -9.91
CA LYS A 68 -4.05 4.36 -8.96
C LYS A 68 -2.97 4.62 -7.90
N ILE A 69 -2.33 3.56 -7.40
CA ILE A 69 -1.21 3.68 -6.45
C ILE A 69 -0.04 4.45 -7.10
N LYS A 70 0.32 4.09 -8.34
CA LYS A 70 1.37 4.79 -9.09
C LYS A 70 1.01 6.27 -9.30
N ALA A 71 -0.20 6.55 -9.79
CA ALA A 71 -0.65 7.92 -10.05
C ALA A 71 -0.68 8.77 -8.77
N ASP A 72 -1.03 8.19 -7.62
CA ASP A 72 -0.99 8.89 -6.34
C ASP A 72 0.44 9.21 -5.89
N LEU A 73 1.35 8.24 -6.00
CA LEU A 73 2.78 8.46 -5.73
C LEU A 73 3.39 9.55 -6.61
N GLU A 74 2.98 9.64 -7.86
CA GLU A 74 3.46 10.68 -8.77
C GLU A 74 3.10 12.10 -8.32
N LYS A 75 1.95 12.29 -7.64
CA LYS A 75 1.57 13.59 -7.04
C LYS A 75 2.57 14.05 -5.99
N TYR A 76 3.26 13.12 -5.34
CA TYR A 76 4.30 13.38 -4.34
C TYR A 76 5.72 13.35 -4.93
N GLY A 77 5.85 13.24 -6.26
CA GLY A 77 7.15 13.14 -6.91
C GLY A 77 7.85 11.81 -6.67
N ALA A 78 7.10 10.74 -6.38
CA ALA A 78 7.63 9.39 -6.19
C ALA A 78 7.18 8.44 -7.32
N VAL A 79 7.97 7.39 -7.56
CA VAL A 79 7.64 6.29 -8.48
C VAL A 79 7.70 4.98 -7.73
N LEU A 80 6.70 4.11 -7.95
CA LEU A 80 6.70 2.78 -7.38
C LEU A 80 7.86 1.95 -7.94
N ASN A 81 8.64 1.33 -7.05
CA ASN A 81 9.68 0.40 -7.45
C ASN A 81 9.08 -0.82 -8.17
N HIS A 82 9.68 -1.24 -9.29
CA HIS A 82 9.17 -2.35 -10.10
C HIS A 82 8.96 -3.66 -9.32
N ASN A 83 9.89 -4.03 -8.42
CA ASN A 83 9.71 -5.24 -7.62
C ASN A 83 8.57 -5.09 -6.60
N SER A 84 8.38 -3.88 -6.07
CA SER A 84 7.26 -3.58 -5.17
C SER A 84 5.91 -3.69 -5.87
N GLU A 85 5.83 -3.18 -7.10
CA GLU A 85 4.67 -3.33 -7.98
C GLU A 85 4.32 -4.81 -8.19
N GLU A 86 5.30 -5.64 -8.56
CA GLU A 86 5.07 -7.07 -8.82
C GLU A 86 4.65 -7.85 -7.56
N ILE A 87 5.16 -7.47 -6.38
CA ILE A 87 4.73 -8.07 -5.11
C ILE A 87 3.26 -7.73 -4.82
N ILE A 88 2.86 -6.45 -4.97
CA ILE A 88 1.49 -6.02 -4.70
C ILE A 88 0.52 -6.70 -5.68
N LYS A 89 0.84 -6.75 -6.99
CA LYS A 89 0.02 -7.45 -7.98
C LYS A 89 -0.20 -8.92 -7.62
N LYS A 90 0.89 -9.64 -7.32
CA LYS A 90 0.81 -11.06 -6.92
C LYS A 90 0.00 -11.26 -5.63
N TYR A 91 0.08 -10.31 -4.70
CA TYR A 91 -0.71 -10.36 -3.48
C TYR A 91 -2.21 -10.25 -3.79
N VAL A 92 -2.61 -9.29 -4.62
CA VAL A 92 -4.00 -9.11 -5.07
C VAL A 92 -4.50 -10.31 -5.88
N GLU A 93 -3.67 -10.86 -6.76
CA GLU A 93 -4.00 -12.08 -7.51
C GLU A 93 -4.27 -13.28 -6.58
N ARG A 94 -3.47 -13.45 -5.51
CA ARG A 94 -3.69 -14.53 -4.53
C ARG A 94 -5.00 -14.37 -3.78
N MET A 95 -5.34 -13.16 -3.35
CA MET A 95 -6.62 -12.87 -2.71
C MET A 95 -7.80 -13.28 -3.60
N ASN A 96 -7.71 -12.99 -4.89
CA ASN A 96 -8.74 -13.36 -5.88
C ASN A 96 -8.82 -14.89 -6.10
N ASN A 97 -7.69 -15.59 -6.08
CA ASN A 97 -7.65 -17.04 -6.29
C ASN A 97 -8.11 -17.84 -5.05
N GLU A 98 -7.80 -17.38 -3.85
CA GLU A 98 -8.25 -18.01 -2.59
C GLU A 98 -9.77 -17.85 -2.38
N GLY A 99 -10.37 -16.78 -2.94
CA GLY A 99 -11.83 -16.61 -3.01
C GLY A 99 -12.56 -17.58 -3.95
N CYS A 100 -11.84 -18.29 -4.83
CA CYS A 100 -12.42 -19.24 -5.81
C CYS A 100 -12.30 -20.72 -5.41
N GLN A 101 -11.77 -21.05 -4.24
CA GLN A 101 -11.62 -22.45 -3.77
C GLN A 101 -12.75 -22.94 -2.84
N GLY A 102 -13.89 -22.25 -2.84
CA GLY A 102 -15.08 -22.64 -2.08
C GLY A 102 -16.25 -23.01 -2.98
N ASP A 103 -16.15 -24.15 -3.68
CA ASP A 103 -17.27 -24.88 -4.31
C ASP A 103 -17.22 -26.36 -3.89
#